data_AF-A0A7X8UA74-F1
#
_entry.id   AF-A0A7X8UA74-F1
#
_cell.length_a   1.000
_cell.length_b   1.000
_cell.length_c   1.000
_cell.angle_alpha   90.00
_cell.angle_beta   90.00
_cell.angle_gamma   90.00
#
_symmetry.space_group_name_H-M   'P 1'
#
loop_
_entity.id
_entity.type
_entity.pdbx_description
1 polymer ?
#
loop_
_entity_poly.entity_id
_entity_poly.type
_entity_poly.pdbx_seq_one_letter_code
_entity_poly.pdbx_strand_id
1 'polypeptide(L)'
;MKRQLLKITLQTILAGICLIMVVLLSGPVFYWQDQSPDGLNHGGLTEEQQGQGIVRMMQAIEREGYAGALIFEWMDEWAKKTWSTEPYMIPYERHVFWHNAIDPEQNYGLLSYEPEMAADQPVVVKGEGSIRRIAVRHDAAFLYVDVEFAAQPDFSKEKLLIGLDTYDRGRGEMKFSPHMNVSAPGGLEFLLEFDAQDSRLLVHPGYNTAKSRYSSFASSQGVFEEIRPLIHEVRVSKDGTPIAAQYEDGSRLNYGDFKANSYNHWYWEASLLHIRLPWARLNFSDPSSLMVLDDNSGAEELVRDQLKTTRTEGIVVSALYCDAAEQQKIDLLSTSAYNWQPWEVTAYRERLKQSYYILQELLR
;
A
#
# COMPACT_ATOMS: atom_id res chain seq x y z
N MET A 1 -70.07 10.39 -1.32
CA MET A 1 -69.61 11.34 -0.28
C MET A 1 -69.49 10.57 1.03
N LYS A 2 -68.29 10.60 1.64
CA LYS A 2 -67.90 10.10 2.98
C LYS A 2 -67.80 8.58 3.21
N ARG A 3 -66.53 8.16 3.24
CA ARG A 3 -65.96 6.91 3.74
C ARG A 3 -66.51 6.53 5.12
N GLN A 4 -66.86 5.25 5.26
CA GLN A 4 -67.05 4.57 6.54
C GLN A 4 -65.70 4.44 7.26
N LEU A 5 -65.66 4.91 8.51
CA LEU A 5 -64.71 4.43 9.51
C LEU A 5 -65.08 2.98 9.84
N LEU A 6 -64.17 2.03 9.59
CA LEU A 6 -64.18 0.76 10.29
C LEU A 6 -62.75 0.44 10.74
N LYS A 7 -62.63 0.32 12.06
CA LYS A 7 -61.45 -0.07 12.83
C LYS A 7 -60.63 -1.15 12.12
N ILE A 8 -59.43 -0.80 11.68
CA ILE A 8 -58.32 -1.76 11.57
C ILE A 8 -57.47 -1.55 12.82
N THR A 9 -57.35 -2.64 13.55
CA THR A 9 -56.70 -2.82 14.83
C THR A 9 -55.28 -2.27 14.81
N LEU A 10 -54.95 -1.51 15.85
CA LEU A 10 -53.67 -0.87 16.13
C LEU A 10 -52.61 -1.93 16.55
N GLN A 11 -52.31 -2.89 15.67
CA GLN A 11 -51.37 -3.98 15.94
C GLN A 11 -50.38 -4.26 14.79
N THR A 12 -50.31 -3.38 13.78
CA THR A 12 -49.38 -3.53 12.64
C THR A 12 -48.70 -2.21 12.26
N ILE A 13 -48.24 -1.43 13.26
CA ILE A 13 -47.36 -0.27 13.05
C ILE A 13 -46.14 -0.42 13.97
N LEU A 14 -45.39 -1.51 13.77
CA LEU A 14 -44.09 -1.77 14.41
C LEU A 14 -43.08 -2.41 13.44
N ALA A 15 -43.32 -2.33 12.13
CA ALA A 15 -42.30 -2.65 11.13
C ALA A 15 -41.66 -1.34 10.69
N GLY A 16 -40.68 -0.88 11.47
CA GLY A 16 -39.77 0.18 11.02
C GLY A 16 -39.08 -0.31 9.76
N ILE A 17 -39.41 0.28 8.62
CA ILE A 17 -38.68 0.10 7.36
C ILE A 17 -37.29 0.67 7.61
N CYS A 18 -36.35 -0.20 7.93
CA CYS A 18 -34.96 0.16 8.11
C CYS A 18 -34.24 -0.07 6.78
N LEU A 19 -33.59 0.98 6.27
CA LEU A 19 -32.70 0.93 5.13
C LEU A 19 -31.29 0.73 5.70
N ILE A 20 -30.57 -0.30 5.25
CA ILE A 20 -29.20 -0.56 5.73
C ILE A 20 -28.21 -0.11 4.66
N MET A 21 -27.25 0.72 5.06
CA MET A 21 -26.10 1.02 4.23
C MET A 21 -25.10 -0.15 4.34
N VAL A 22 -24.77 -0.73 3.19
CA VAL A 22 -23.84 -1.84 3.02
C VAL A 22 -22.52 -1.24 2.59
N VAL A 23 -21.52 -1.29 3.46
CA VAL A 23 -20.19 -0.76 3.17
C VAL A 23 -19.17 -1.89 3.28
N LEU A 24 -18.50 -2.21 2.19
CA LEU A 24 -17.44 -3.21 2.18
C LEU A 24 -16.36 -2.84 1.18
N LEU A 25 -15.12 -3.15 1.54
CA LEU A 25 -13.97 -2.34 1.15
C LEU A 25 -12.94 -3.19 0.39
N SER A 26 -12.34 -2.65 -0.66
CA SER A 26 -11.22 -3.28 -1.41
C SER A 26 -9.96 -2.41 -1.33
N GLY A 27 -8.78 -2.99 -1.52
CA GLY A 27 -7.50 -2.27 -1.60
C GLY A 27 -6.48 -2.76 -0.57
N PRO A 28 -5.16 -2.57 -0.79
CA PRO A 28 -4.16 -2.88 0.24
C PRO A 28 -4.35 -1.92 1.43
N VAL A 29 -4.12 -2.41 2.64
CA VAL A 29 -4.19 -1.60 3.87
C VAL A 29 -2.79 -1.33 4.38
N PHE A 30 -2.70 -0.20 5.06
CA PHE A 30 -1.65 0.12 6.00
C PHE A 30 -2.27 0.94 7.14
N TYR A 31 -2.10 0.45 8.36
CA TYR A 31 -2.77 0.86 9.60
C TYR A 31 -4.25 0.47 9.67
N TRP A 32 -4.57 -0.29 10.72
CA TRP A 32 -5.91 -0.69 11.17
C TRP A 32 -6.71 -1.68 10.31
N GLN A 33 -6.51 -2.95 10.64
CA GLN A 33 -7.45 -4.03 10.33
C GLN A 33 -8.38 -4.23 11.54
N ASP A 34 -9.49 -3.47 11.65
CA ASP A 34 -10.56 -3.92 12.55
C ASP A 34 -11.23 -5.12 11.87
N GLN A 35 -10.77 -6.33 12.20
CA GLN A 35 -11.45 -7.55 11.79
C GLN A 35 -12.76 -7.59 12.56
N SER A 36 -13.86 -7.35 11.86
CA SER A 36 -15.17 -7.71 12.41
C SER A 36 -15.15 -9.21 12.77
N PRO A 37 -15.91 -9.65 13.79
CA PRO A 37 -16.07 -11.07 14.11
C PRO A 37 -16.53 -11.93 12.91
N ASP A 38 -17.08 -11.27 11.89
CA ASP A 38 -17.56 -11.83 10.64
C ASP A 38 -16.50 -11.94 9.53
N GLY A 39 -15.24 -11.60 9.81
CA GLY A 39 -14.12 -11.69 8.86
C GLY A 39 -14.03 -10.54 7.84
N LEU A 40 -14.84 -9.49 8.01
CA LEU A 40 -14.79 -8.26 7.21
C LEU A 40 -13.79 -7.27 7.81
N ASN A 41 -13.08 -6.53 6.95
CA ASN A 41 -11.95 -5.66 7.34
C ASN A 41 -12.13 -4.22 6.82
N HIS A 42 -11.49 -3.25 7.50
CA HIS A 42 -11.39 -1.85 7.06
C HIS A 42 -10.40 -1.64 5.89
N GLY A 43 -10.59 -2.40 4.80
CA GLY A 43 -9.66 -2.58 3.68
C GLY A 43 -8.87 -3.89 3.77
N GLY A 44 -7.88 -4.11 2.90
CA GLY A 44 -7.03 -5.30 2.91
C GLY A 44 -7.67 -6.52 2.25
N LEU A 45 -8.78 -6.30 1.55
CA LEU A 45 -9.49 -7.30 0.76
C LEU A 45 -9.18 -7.11 -0.73
N THR A 46 -9.17 -8.21 -1.47
CA THR A 46 -9.21 -8.17 -2.93
C THR A 46 -10.56 -7.64 -3.42
N GLU A 47 -10.62 -7.17 -4.67
CA GLU A 47 -11.89 -6.76 -5.29
C GLU A 47 -12.93 -7.89 -5.29
N GLU A 48 -12.48 -9.13 -5.44
CA GLU A 48 -13.35 -10.31 -5.36
C GLU A 48 -13.92 -10.49 -3.95
N GLN A 49 -13.06 -10.44 -2.93
CA GLN A 49 -13.47 -10.55 -1.52
C GLN A 49 -14.41 -9.42 -1.11
N GLN A 50 -14.18 -8.20 -1.60
CA GLN A 50 -15.09 -7.08 -1.44
C GLN A 50 -16.48 -7.43 -2.00
N GLY A 51 -16.55 -7.88 -3.26
CA GLY A 51 -17.80 -8.24 -3.91
C GLY A 51 -18.56 -9.35 -3.17
N GLN A 52 -17.86 -10.44 -2.81
CA GLN A 52 -18.44 -11.57 -2.07
C GLN A 52 -18.99 -11.14 -0.71
N GLY A 53 -18.27 -10.28 0.00
CA GLY A 53 -18.74 -9.74 1.26
C GLY A 53 -20.00 -8.87 1.07
N ILE A 54 -20.05 -8.01 0.05
CA ILE A 54 -21.23 -7.16 -0.23
C ILE A 54 -22.44 -8.05 -0.49
N VAL A 55 -22.29 -9.09 -1.33
CA VAL A 55 -23.34 -10.08 -1.61
C VAL A 55 -23.84 -10.73 -0.31
N ARG A 56 -22.92 -11.18 0.55
CA ARG A 56 -23.28 -11.79 1.85
C ARG A 56 -24.10 -10.83 2.72
N MET A 57 -23.73 -9.56 2.80
CA MET A 57 -24.47 -8.56 3.58
C MET A 57 -25.85 -8.27 2.98
N MET A 58 -25.94 -8.17 1.65
CA MET A 58 -27.22 -7.97 0.96
C MET A 58 -28.18 -9.15 1.16
N GLN A 59 -27.69 -10.39 1.07
CA GLN A 59 -28.48 -11.58 1.36
C GLN A 59 -28.96 -11.64 2.81
N ALA A 60 -28.15 -11.14 3.76
CA ALA A 60 -28.59 -11.01 5.15
C ALA A 60 -29.72 -9.98 5.28
N ILE A 61 -29.58 -8.81 4.66
CA ILE A 61 -30.61 -7.75 4.66
C ILE A 61 -31.94 -8.28 4.09
N GLU A 62 -31.89 -9.00 2.97
CA GLU A 62 -33.06 -9.63 2.38
C GLU A 62 -33.70 -10.65 3.34
N ARG A 63 -32.90 -11.56 3.91
CA ARG A 63 -33.37 -12.61 4.82
C ARG A 63 -34.07 -12.05 6.06
N GLU A 64 -33.55 -10.96 6.63
CA GLU A 64 -34.13 -10.33 7.82
C GLU A 64 -35.33 -9.42 7.49
N GLY A 65 -35.75 -9.33 6.21
CA GLY A 65 -36.94 -8.59 5.79
C GLY A 65 -36.78 -7.07 5.78
N TYR A 66 -35.55 -6.57 5.64
CA TYR A 66 -35.28 -5.14 5.47
C TYR A 66 -35.77 -4.67 4.09
N ALA A 67 -36.02 -3.36 3.97
CA ALA A 67 -36.61 -2.79 2.76
C ALA A 67 -35.63 -2.66 1.57
N GLY A 68 -34.33 -2.74 1.83
CA GLY A 68 -33.29 -2.64 0.82
C GLY A 68 -31.93 -2.26 1.38
N ALA A 69 -30.96 -2.22 0.47
CA ALA A 69 -29.56 -1.87 0.74
C ALA A 69 -29.11 -0.69 -0.12
N LEU A 70 -28.21 0.14 0.41
CA LEU A 70 -27.43 1.11 -0.37
C LEU A 70 -25.96 0.74 -0.28
N ILE A 71 -25.28 0.63 -1.42
CA ILE A 71 -23.84 0.35 -1.45
C ILE A 71 -23.08 1.68 -1.42
N PHE A 72 -22.25 1.85 -0.40
CA PHE A 72 -21.23 2.89 -0.37
C PHE A 72 -19.90 2.25 -0.80
N GLU A 73 -19.27 2.64 -1.90
CA GLU A 73 -19.64 3.72 -2.83
C GLU A 73 -19.46 3.35 -4.30
N TRP A 74 -19.92 4.23 -5.19
CA TRP A 74 -19.86 3.96 -6.63
C TRP A 74 -18.43 3.97 -7.16
N MET A 75 -17.63 4.98 -6.81
CA MET A 75 -16.31 5.21 -7.40
C MET A 75 -15.24 5.46 -6.33
N ASP A 76 -13.99 5.13 -6.62
CA ASP A 76 -12.84 5.47 -5.79
C ASP A 76 -12.73 7.00 -5.66
N GLU A 77 -12.37 7.47 -4.46
CA GLU A 77 -12.27 8.91 -4.16
C GLU A 77 -10.88 9.26 -3.62
N TRP A 78 -9.96 9.68 -4.50
CA TRP A 78 -8.58 10.02 -4.12
C TRP A 78 -8.47 11.22 -3.14
N ALA A 79 -9.53 12.03 -3.01
CA ALA A 79 -9.60 13.13 -2.05
C ALA A 79 -10.00 12.70 -0.62
N LYS A 80 -10.18 11.39 -0.39
CA LYS A 80 -10.41 10.85 0.95
C LYS A 80 -9.10 10.59 1.67
N LYS A 81 -9.24 10.33 2.97
CA LYS A 81 -8.17 10.18 3.93
C LYS A 81 -8.71 9.41 5.10
N THR A 82 -7.92 8.48 5.59
CA THR A 82 -8.08 7.90 6.92
C THR A 82 -7.26 8.68 7.92
N TRP A 83 -7.69 8.65 9.18
CA TRP A 83 -6.97 9.25 10.30
C TRP A 83 -5.54 8.69 10.47
N SER A 84 -5.26 7.49 9.94
CA SER A 84 -3.95 6.85 9.99
C SER A 84 -3.00 7.29 8.88
N THR A 85 -3.49 7.87 7.79
CA THR A 85 -2.69 8.33 6.65
C THR A 85 -2.64 9.85 6.54
N GLU A 86 -3.70 10.55 6.99
CA GLU A 86 -3.82 12.01 6.95
C GLU A 86 -2.58 12.73 7.52
N PRO A 87 -1.99 12.32 8.67
CA PRO A 87 -0.82 13.00 9.22
C PRO A 87 0.43 12.95 8.32
N TYR A 88 0.48 12.05 7.34
CA TYR A 88 1.62 11.89 6.44
C TYR A 88 1.41 12.58 5.09
N MET A 89 0.21 13.05 4.78
CA MET A 89 -0.10 13.78 3.54
C MET A 89 0.24 15.25 3.72
N ILE A 90 1.46 15.67 3.33
CA ILE A 90 1.98 17.00 3.66
C ILE A 90 2.59 17.67 2.41
N PRO A 91 2.13 18.89 2.04
CA PRO A 91 1.04 19.62 2.71
C PRO A 91 -0.32 19.04 2.33
N TYR A 92 -1.25 19.00 3.29
CA TYR A 92 -2.49 18.24 3.15
C TYR A 92 -3.34 18.69 1.97
N GLU A 93 -3.35 19.97 1.59
CA GLU A 93 -4.12 20.44 0.44
C GLU A 93 -3.73 19.77 -0.90
N ARG A 94 -2.55 19.14 -0.96
CA ARG A 94 -2.03 18.47 -2.16
C ARG A 94 -2.33 16.99 -2.24
N HIS A 95 -2.93 16.37 -1.22
CA HIS A 95 -3.25 14.94 -1.24
C HIS A 95 -4.13 14.52 -2.43
N VAL A 96 -4.93 15.45 -2.98
CA VAL A 96 -5.80 15.21 -4.14
C VAL A 96 -5.02 14.98 -5.44
N PHE A 97 -3.74 15.34 -5.49
CA PHE A 97 -2.92 15.20 -6.70
C PHE A 97 -2.28 13.83 -6.83
N TRP A 98 -2.48 12.90 -5.89
CA TRP A 98 -1.91 11.56 -6.00
C TRP A 98 -2.82 10.57 -5.30
N HIS A 99 -2.72 9.30 -5.69
CA HIS A 99 -3.55 8.26 -5.11
C HIS A 99 -2.76 7.53 -4.03
N ASN A 100 -3.19 7.68 -2.78
CA ASN A 100 -2.64 6.90 -1.68
C ASN A 100 -3.22 5.48 -1.71
N ALA A 101 -2.56 4.59 -2.46
CA ALA A 101 -3.03 3.24 -2.68
C ALA A 101 -3.20 2.40 -1.40
N ILE A 102 -2.54 2.77 -0.28
CA ILE A 102 -2.67 2.07 1.01
C ILE A 102 -3.74 2.68 1.91
N ASP A 103 -4.33 3.81 1.52
CA ASP A 103 -5.47 4.39 2.21
C ASP A 103 -6.74 3.65 1.78
N PRO A 104 -7.41 2.92 2.69
CA PRO A 104 -8.59 2.17 2.33
C PRO A 104 -9.70 3.10 1.82
N GLU A 105 -9.89 4.30 2.39
CA GLU A 105 -10.96 5.23 2.00
C GLU A 105 -10.83 5.74 0.57
N GLN A 106 -9.63 5.71 -0.02
CA GLN A 106 -9.44 6.07 -1.43
C GLN A 106 -9.81 4.92 -2.39
N ASN A 107 -10.11 3.71 -1.89
CA ASN A 107 -10.21 2.47 -2.67
C ASN A 107 -11.57 1.73 -2.54
N TYR A 108 -12.62 2.39 -2.04
CA TYR A 108 -13.91 1.74 -1.74
C TYR A 108 -14.83 1.51 -2.94
N GLY A 109 -14.65 2.26 -4.03
CA GLY A 109 -15.58 2.26 -5.15
C GLY A 109 -15.72 0.91 -5.84
N LEU A 110 -16.86 0.68 -6.48
CA LEU A 110 -17.03 -0.38 -7.48
C LEU A 110 -16.41 0.01 -8.84
N LEU A 111 -16.23 1.31 -9.07
CA LEU A 111 -15.51 1.91 -10.18
C LEU A 111 -14.17 2.44 -9.67
N SER A 112 -13.07 1.97 -10.24
CA SER A 112 -11.74 2.47 -9.93
C SER A 112 -11.30 3.56 -10.90
N TYR A 113 -10.59 4.56 -10.36
CA TYR A 113 -9.75 5.45 -11.16
C TYR A 113 -8.33 4.94 -11.04
N GLU A 114 -7.81 4.35 -12.12
CA GLU A 114 -6.44 3.86 -12.17
C GLU A 114 -5.53 4.94 -12.76
N PRO A 115 -4.42 5.30 -12.10
CA PRO A 115 -3.51 6.28 -12.63
C PRO A 115 -2.90 5.79 -13.94
N GLU A 116 -2.72 6.70 -14.90
CA GLU A 116 -1.93 6.42 -16.09
C GLU A 116 -0.45 6.57 -15.78
N MET A 117 0.38 5.77 -16.47
CA MET A 117 1.83 5.88 -16.38
C MET A 117 2.28 7.29 -16.73
N ALA A 118 3.18 7.88 -15.92
CA ALA A 118 3.69 9.22 -16.19
C ALA A 118 4.41 9.28 -17.55
N ALA A 119 4.31 10.44 -18.21
CA ALA A 119 4.99 10.69 -19.48
C ALA A 119 6.50 10.96 -19.32
N ASP A 120 6.97 11.15 -18.09
CA ASP A 120 8.39 11.33 -17.76
C ASP A 120 9.25 10.18 -18.31
N GLN A 121 10.46 10.54 -18.74
CA GLN A 121 11.38 9.53 -19.25
C GLN A 121 11.80 8.58 -18.12
N PRO A 122 11.68 7.25 -18.31
CA PRO A 122 12.16 6.30 -17.34
C PRO A 122 13.68 6.38 -17.23
N VAL A 123 14.23 6.17 -16.04
CA VAL A 123 15.66 5.86 -15.91
C VAL A 123 15.85 4.40 -16.29
N VAL A 124 16.73 4.14 -17.26
CA VAL A 124 17.06 2.77 -17.70
C VAL A 124 18.58 2.60 -17.67
N VAL A 125 19.04 1.64 -16.89
CA VAL A 125 20.46 1.25 -16.83
C VAL A 125 20.60 -0.19 -17.31
N LYS A 126 21.59 -0.44 -18.17
CA LYS A 126 21.92 -1.77 -18.67
C LYS A 126 23.10 -2.33 -17.88
N GLY A 127 23.05 -3.61 -17.58
CA GLY A 127 24.13 -4.36 -16.95
C GLY A 127 24.66 -5.46 -17.87
N GLU A 128 25.90 -5.85 -17.63
CA GLU A 128 26.61 -6.89 -18.39
C GLU A 128 26.64 -8.25 -17.67
N GLY A 129 26.28 -8.27 -16.38
CA GLY A 129 26.29 -9.46 -15.53
C GLY A 129 24.98 -10.23 -15.52
N SER A 130 24.64 -10.81 -14.37
CA SER A 130 23.38 -11.51 -14.15
C SER A 130 22.19 -10.56 -14.19
N ILE A 131 22.37 -9.32 -13.76
CA ILE A 131 21.37 -8.24 -13.88
C ILE A 131 21.61 -7.55 -15.22
N ARG A 132 20.66 -7.67 -16.14
CA ARG A 132 20.74 -7.13 -17.51
C ARG A 132 20.20 -5.72 -17.62
N ARG A 133 19.20 -5.38 -16.83
CA ARG A 133 18.57 -4.05 -16.90
C ARG A 133 17.86 -3.70 -15.61
N ILE A 134 17.91 -2.43 -15.23
CA ILE A 134 16.99 -1.84 -14.25
C ILE A 134 16.26 -0.69 -14.96
N ALA A 135 14.95 -0.63 -14.80
CA ALA A 135 14.13 0.50 -15.25
C ALA A 135 13.29 1.04 -14.09
N VAL A 136 13.26 2.37 -13.97
CA VAL A 136 12.47 3.05 -12.94
C VAL A 136 11.55 4.05 -13.61
N ARG A 137 10.27 4.01 -13.22
CA ARG A 137 9.20 4.90 -13.68
C ARG A 137 8.16 5.05 -12.59
N HIS A 138 7.18 5.93 -12.79
CA HIS A 138 6.11 6.12 -11.81
C HIS A 138 4.76 6.41 -12.46
N ASP A 139 3.72 6.29 -11.65
CA ASP A 139 2.44 6.94 -11.86
C ASP A 139 2.02 7.71 -10.60
N ALA A 140 0.79 8.24 -10.57
CA ALA A 140 0.29 9.01 -9.45
C ALA A 140 0.05 8.19 -8.15
N ALA A 141 0.21 6.86 -8.16
CA ALA A 141 0.03 6.00 -6.98
C ALA A 141 1.29 5.20 -6.59
N PHE A 142 2.10 4.80 -7.58
CA PHE A 142 3.19 3.85 -7.40
C PHE A 142 4.50 4.31 -8.05
N LEU A 143 5.60 3.96 -7.39
CA LEU A 143 6.90 3.79 -8.02
C LEU A 143 6.99 2.40 -8.64
N TYR A 144 7.41 2.30 -9.89
CA TYR A 144 7.66 1.02 -10.58
C TYR A 144 9.14 0.79 -10.78
N VAL A 145 9.58 -0.44 -10.47
CA VAL A 145 10.94 -0.92 -10.69
C VAL A 145 10.87 -2.23 -11.47
N ASP A 146 11.42 -2.22 -12.67
CA ASP A 146 11.54 -3.40 -13.52
C ASP A 146 13.01 -3.86 -13.52
N VAL A 147 13.29 -5.10 -13.10
CA VAL A 147 14.65 -5.67 -13.09
C VAL A 147 14.71 -6.89 -13.98
N GLU A 148 15.49 -6.80 -15.05
CA GLU A 148 15.68 -7.87 -16.02
C GLU A 148 16.93 -8.66 -15.70
N PHE A 149 16.83 -9.98 -15.67
CA PHE A 149 17.91 -10.90 -15.38
C PHE A 149 18.27 -11.75 -16.60
N ALA A 150 19.52 -12.23 -16.62
CA ALA A 150 20.00 -13.18 -17.63
C ALA A 150 19.24 -14.51 -17.57
N ALA A 151 18.88 -14.93 -16.35
CA ALA A 151 18.02 -16.06 -16.04
C ALA A 151 17.27 -15.73 -14.75
N GLN A 152 16.10 -16.33 -14.53
CA GLN A 152 15.36 -16.15 -13.30
C GLN A 152 16.16 -16.70 -12.10
N PRO A 153 16.26 -15.97 -10.97
CA PRO A 153 16.93 -16.43 -9.76
C PRO A 153 16.42 -17.77 -9.22
N ASP A 154 17.34 -18.64 -8.83
CA ASP A 154 17.09 -19.83 -8.01
C ASP A 154 17.17 -19.42 -6.53
N PHE A 155 16.04 -19.00 -5.96
CA PHE A 155 15.95 -18.55 -4.56
C PHE A 155 16.35 -19.61 -3.52
N SER A 156 16.56 -20.88 -3.92
CA SER A 156 17.14 -21.89 -3.01
C SER A 156 18.64 -21.74 -2.81
N LYS A 157 19.32 -20.99 -3.70
CA LYS A 157 20.78 -20.78 -3.70
C LYS A 157 21.17 -19.31 -3.77
N GLU A 158 20.28 -18.46 -4.25
CA GLU A 158 20.58 -17.07 -4.55
C GLU A 158 19.66 -16.16 -3.76
N LYS A 159 20.17 -14.99 -3.39
CA LYS A 159 19.41 -13.94 -2.72
C LYS A 159 19.38 -12.70 -3.60
N LEU A 160 18.21 -12.08 -3.69
CA LEU A 160 18.02 -10.80 -4.39
C LEU A 160 17.62 -9.73 -3.37
N LEU A 161 18.44 -8.69 -3.30
CA LEU A 161 18.25 -7.52 -2.47
C LEU A 161 18.13 -6.30 -3.37
N ILE A 162 17.10 -5.47 -3.18
CA ILE A 162 16.96 -4.20 -3.89
C ILE A 162 16.91 -3.07 -2.88
N GLY A 163 17.99 -2.28 -2.83
CA GLY A 163 18.08 -1.10 -1.99
C GLY A 163 17.50 0.13 -2.68
N LEU A 164 16.76 0.93 -1.92
CA LEU A 164 16.26 2.24 -2.35
C LEU A 164 16.88 3.33 -1.48
N ASP A 165 17.62 4.22 -2.14
CA ASP A 165 18.05 5.52 -1.59
C ASP A 165 17.07 6.57 -2.12
N THR A 166 16.30 7.13 -1.20
CA THR A 166 15.04 7.83 -1.53
C THR A 166 15.13 9.33 -1.48
N TYR A 167 16.07 9.95 -0.75
CA TYR A 167 16.12 11.41 -0.67
C TYR A 167 17.46 12.07 -0.36
N ASP A 168 18.35 11.46 0.43
CA ASP A 168 19.65 12.04 0.80
C ASP A 168 20.73 10.95 0.72
N ARG A 169 21.66 11.11 -0.23
CA ARG A 169 22.70 10.11 -0.53
C ARG A 169 23.64 9.81 0.63
N GLY A 170 23.74 10.72 1.60
CA GLY A 170 24.61 10.60 2.76
C GLY A 170 23.94 9.99 3.98
N ARG A 171 22.61 9.81 3.97
CA ARG A 171 21.82 9.27 5.09
C ARG A 171 21.18 7.95 4.71
N GLY A 172 20.90 7.10 5.70
CA GLY A 172 20.48 5.72 5.46
C GLY A 172 21.62 4.72 5.60
N GLU A 173 21.34 3.46 5.28
CA GLU A 173 22.32 2.37 5.41
C GLU A 173 23.24 2.30 4.18
N MET A 174 24.55 2.34 4.41
CA MET A 174 25.58 2.19 3.36
C MET A 174 25.93 0.72 3.06
N LYS A 175 25.07 -0.21 3.49
CA LYS A 175 25.19 -1.66 3.26
C LYS A 175 23.83 -2.29 3.10
N PHE A 176 23.77 -3.39 2.35
CA PHE A 176 22.55 -4.16 2.14
C PHE A 176 22.25 -5.18 3.25
N SER A 177 23.27 -5.59 4.02
CA SER A 177 23.14 -6.64 5.04
C SER A 177 24.28 -6.52 6.06
N PRO A 178 24.07 -6.87 7.34
CA PRO A 178 25.14 -6.93 8.33
C PRO A 178 26.13 -8.07 8.06
N HIS A 179 25.71 -9.08 7.27
CA HIS A 179 26.49 -10.30 7.03
C HIS A 179 27.27 -10.26 5.71
N MET A 180 27.12 -9.19 4.92
CA MET A 180 27.82 -9.02 3.66
C MET A 180 28.74 -7.80 3.68
N ASN A 181 29.96 -7.97 3.17
CA ASN A 181 30.89 -6.86 3.01
C ASN A 181 30.72 -6.19 1.63
N VAL A 182 29.51 -5.73 1.34
CA VAL A 182 29.16 -5.03 0.09
C VAL A 182 28.63 -3.65 0.44
N SER A 183 29.35 -2.61 0.02
CA SER A 183 28.92 -1.23 0.18
C SER A 183 27.76 -0.91 -0.78
N ALA A 184 26.75 -0.23 -0.25
CA ALA A 184 25.72 0.40 -1.06
C ALA A 184 26.28 1.64 -1.77
N PRO A 185 25.85 1.94 -3.01
CA PRO A 185 26.31 3.14 -3.73
C PRO A 185 25.80 4.47 -3.18
N GLY A 186 24.78 4.42 -2.32
CA GLY A 186 24.17 5.54 -1.62
C GLY A 186 23.50 5.04 -0.34
N GLY A 187 22.93 5.94 0.44
CA GLY A 187 22.34 5.60 1.71
C GLY A 187 20.91 5.09 1.57
N LEU A 188 20.71 3.83 1.96
CA LEU A 188 19.46 3.12 1.72
C LEU A 188 18.47 3.41 2.86
N GLU A 189 17.31 3.99 2.54
CA GLU A 189 16.16 4.07 3.45
C GLU A 189 15.35 2.79 3.46
N PHE A 190 15.29 2.08 2.34
CA PHE A 190 14.50 0.87 2.20
C PHE A 190 15.30 -0.25 1.55
N LEU A 191 14.96 -1.48 1.93
CA LEU A 191 15.52 -2.69 1.36
C LEU A 191 14.38 -3.65 1.03
N LEU A 192 14.24 -4.00 -0.24
CA LEU A 192 13.40 -5.12 -0.63
C LEU A 192 14.24 -6.40 -0.57
N GLU A 193 13.72 -7.39 0.14
CA GLU A 193 14.26 -8.75 0.13
C GLU A 193 13.28 -9.64 -0.63
N PHE A 194 13.74 -10.29 -1.70
CA PHE A 194 12.93 -11.22 -2.47
C PHE A 194 13.26 -12.67 -2.11
N ASP A 195 12.20 -13.45 -1.95
CA ASP A 195 12.23 -14.90 -1.77
C ASP A 195 11.12 -15.51 -2.65
N ALA A 196 11.11 -16.83 -2.82
CA ALA A 196 10.12 -17.56 -3.60
C ALA A 196 8.68 -17.35 -3.11
N GLN A 197 8.46 -17.10 -1.81
CA GLN A 197 7.12 -17.03 -1.21
C GLN A 197 6.93 -15.89 -0.21
N ASP A 198 8.00 -15.30 0.33
CA ASP A 198 7.92 -14.32 1.43
C ASP A 198 8.81 -13.10 1.18
N SER A 199 8.47 -12.33 0.15
CA SER A 199 9.17 -11.08 -0.19
C SER A 199 8.73 -9.94 0.71
N ARG A 200 9.67 -9.08 1.11
CA ARG A 200 9.48 -8.06 2.15
C ARG A 200 10.10 -6.72 1.77
N LEU A 201 9.46 -5.62 2.19
CA LEU A 201 9.98 -4.26 2.23
C LEU A 201 10.39 -3.95 3.67
N LEU A 202 11.69 -3.77 3.88
CA LEU A 202 12.28 -3.39 5.15
C LEU A 202 12.68 -1.91 5.11
N VAL A 203 12.77 -1.29 6.28
CA VAL A 203 13.03 0.14 6.43
C VAL A 203 14.20 0.43 7.35
N HIS A 204 14.94 1.49 7.07
CA HIS A 204 15.99 2.00 7.92
C HIS A 204 15.46 2.28 9.34
N PRO A 205 16.19 1.92 10.42
CA PRO A 205 15.69 2.05 11.80
C PRO A 205 15.26 3.47 12.18
N GLY A 206 15.90 4.51 11.63
CA GLY A 206 15.52 5.93 11.82
C GLY A 206 14.34 6.41 10.97
N TYR A 207 13.86 5.60 10.03
CA TYR A 207 12.84 5.97 9.04
C TYR A 207 11.57 5.12 9.12
N ASN A 208 11.41 4.37 10.22
CA ASN A 208 10.28 3.48 10.45
C ASN A 208 9.08 4.23 11.07
N THR A 209 8.09 4.58 10.23
CA THR A 209 6.86 5.29 10.64
C THR A 209 6.03 4.51 11.66
N ALA A 210 6.06 3.17 11.63
CA ALA A 210 5.41 2.32 12.62
C ALA A 210 5.98 2.48 14.04
N LYS A 211 7.17 3.07 14.18
CA LYS A 211 7.82 3.39 15.46
C LYS A 211 7.95 4.90 15.70
N SER A 212 7.19 5.71 14.96
CA SER A 212 7.24 7.17 15.01
C SER A 212 8.63 7.76 14.72
N ARG A 213 9.33 7.20 13.73
CA ARG A 213 10.64 7.68 13.28
C ARG A 213 10.57 8.07 11.81
N TYR A 214 10.91 9.31 11.51
CA TYR A 214 10.63 9.94 10.22
C TYR A 214 11.87 10.52 9.53
N SER A 215 13.07 10.15 9.97
CA SER A 215 14.31 10.83 9.55
C SER A 215 15.48 9.82 9.59
N SER A 216 15.98 9.39 8.42
CA SER A 216 17.08 8.42 8.35
C SER A 216 18.39 9.02 8.89
N PHE A 217 19.41 8.23 9.19
CA PHE A 217 20.72 8.76 9.60
C PHE A 217 21.81 7.95 8.93
N ALA A 218 23.00 8.52 8.78
CA ALA A 218 24.11 7.79 8.18
C ALA A 218 24.45 6.55 9.03
N SER A 219 24.36 5.37 8.42
CA SER A 219 24.71 4.10 9.04
C SER A 219 25.46 3.20 8.06
N SER A 220 26.19 2.22 8.58
CA SER A 220 26.92 1.23 7.76
C SER A 220 26.88 -0.16 8.42
N GLN A 221 25.79 -0.41 9.15
CA GLN A 221 25.53 -1.66 9.84
C GLN A 221 24.79 -2.66 8.94
N GLY A 222 24.13 -2.18 7.89
CA GLY A 222 23.27 -2.97 7.01
C GLY A 222 22.00 -3.47 7.69
N VAL A 223 21.57 -2.83 8.78
CA VAL A 223 20.41 -3.25 9.57
C VAL A 223 19.16 -2.54 9.08
N PHE A 224 18.13 -3.32 8.76
CA PHE A 224 16.79 -2.83 8.44
C PHE A 224 15.77 -3.46 9.38
N GLU A 225 14.65 -2.79 9.58
CA GLU A 225 13.56 -3.24 10.43
C GLU A 225 12.33 -3.58 9.61
N GLU A 226 11.51 -4.48 10.15
CA GLU A 226 10.16 -4.67 9.64
C GLU A 226 9.27 -3.49 10.01
N ILE A 227 8.31 -3.24 9.13
CA ILE A 227 7.26 -2.25 9.27
C ILE A 227 6.06 -2.98 9.87
N ARG A 228 5.82 -2.77 11.17
CA ARG A 228 4.76 -3.44 11.93
C ARG A 228 3.84 -2.41 12.59
N PRO A 229 2.93 -1.78 11.84
CA PRO A 229 1.96 -0.85 12.39
C PRO A 229 1.10 -1.53 13.45
N LEU A 230 0.89 -0.85 14.58
CA LEU A 230 -0.04 -1.32 15.60
C LEU A 230 -1.48 -1.15 15.10
N ILE A 231 -2.24 -2.24 15.11
CA ILE A 231 -3.68 -2.21 14.86
C ILE A 231 -4.36 -1.88 16.18
N HIS A 232 -4.36 -2.77 17.17
CA HIS A 232 -4.96 -2.44 18.47
C HIS A 232 -4.06 -2.87 19.62
N GLU A 233 -4.11 -2.08 20.69
CA GLU A 233 -3.42 -2.38 21.94
C GLU A 233 -4.05 -3.57 22.67
N VAL A 234 -3.30 -4.13 23.61
CA VAL A 234 -3.82 -5.15 24.53
C VAL A 234 -5.08 -4.61 25.21
N ARG A 235 -6.18 -5.36 25.14
CA ARG A 235 -7.44 -5.01 25.78
C ARG A 235 -7.99 -6.20 26.55
N VAL A 236 -8.96 -5.95 27.42
CA VAL A 236 -9.65 -6.99 28.17
C VAL A 236 -11.12 -6.98 27.79
N SER A 237 -11.65 -8.13 27.40
CA SER A 237 -13.07 -8.28 27.07
C SER A 237 -13.96 -8.16 28.32
N LYS A 238 -15.27 -8.05 28.13
CA LYS A 238 -16.24 -7.89 29.24
C LYS A 238 -16.25 -9.06 30.23
N ASP A 239 -15.87 -10.26 29.78
CA ASP A 239 -15.75 -11.48 30.57
C ASP A 239 -14.35 -11.67 31.21
N GLY A 240 -13.44 -10.71 31.05
CA GLY A 240 -12.11 -10.74 31.67
C GLY A 240 -11.02 -11.43 30.83
N THR A 241 -11.34 -11.87 29.60
CA THR A 241 -10.38 -12.49 28.70
C THR A 241 -9.43 -11.44 28.12
N PRO A 242 -8.09 -11.61 28.25
CA PRO A 242 -7.15 -10.71 27.61
C PRO A 242 -7.12 -10.94 26.10
N ILE A 243 -7.14 -9.86 25.34
CA ILE A 243 -6.98 -9.81 23.88
C ILE A 243 -5.61 -9.19 23.63
N ALA A 244 -4.70 -9.95 23.02
CA ALA A 244 -3.36 -9.51 22.71
C ALA A 244 -3.36 -8.36 21.70
N ALA A 245 -2.30 -7.54 21.71
CA ALA A 245 -2.13 -6.53 20.69
C ALA A 245 -1.98 -7.19 19.31
N GLN A 246 -2.58 -6.56 18.30
CA GLN A 246 -2.47 -7.00 16.91
C GLN A 246 -1.65 -5.98 16.12
N TYR A 247 -0.79 -6.49 15.25
CA TYR A 247 0.05 -5.71 14.35
C TYR A 247 -0.23 -6.12 12.91
N GLU A 248 -0.15 -5.15 12.01
CA GLU A 248 -0.19 -5.41 10.58
C GLU A 248 1.19 -5.82 10.06
N ASP A 249 1.22 -6.65 9.02
CA ASP A 249 2.44 -6.87 8.24
C ASP A 249 2.60 -5.81 7.15
N GLY A 250 3.12 -4.65 7.55
CA GLY A 250 3.43 -3.56 6.64
C GLY A 250 4.61 -3.86 5.71
N SER A 251 5.46 -4.81 6.07
CA SER A 251 6.61 -5.23 5.28
C SER A 251 6.26 -6.19 4.16
N ARG A 252 5.16 -6.94 4.26
CA ARG A 252 4.83 -7.95 3.25
C ARG A 252 4.62 -7.36 1.85
N LEU A 253 5.26 -7.99 0.86
CA LEU A 253 5.08 -7.73 -0.57
C LEU A 253 4.34 -8.90 -1.22
N ASN A 254 3.08 -8.68 -1.58
CA ASN A 254 2.24 -9.71 -2.18
C ASN A 254 2.65 -10.04 -3.62
N TYR A 255 2.74 -11.33 -3.93
CA TYR A 255 3.01 -11.85 -5.27
C TYR A 255 1.73 -11.91 -6.11
N GLY A 256 1.83 -11.48 -7.37
CA GLY A 256 0.80 -11.66 -8.39
C GLY A 256 0.87 -10.55 -9.44
N ASP A 257 0.25 -10.76 -10.60
CA ASP A 257 0.24 -9.74 -11.65
C ASP A 257 -0.45 -8.45 -11.20
N PHE A 258 -0.32 -7.37 -11.97
CA PHE A 258 -0.94 -6.08 -11.64
C PHE A 258 -2.34 -5.90 -12.26
N LYS A 259 -2.90 -6.94 -12.90
CA LYS A 259 -4.15 -6.81 -13.64
C LYS A 259 -5.32 -6.80 -12.68
N ALA A 260 -6.15 -5.76 -12.80
CA ALA A 260 -7.38 -5.60 -12.02
C ALA A 260 -7.17 -5.76 -10.50
N ASN A 261 -6.01 -5.33 -9.99
CA ASN A 261 -5.74 -5.32 -8.56
C ASN A 261 -4.74 -4.22 -8.19
N SER A 262 -4.92 -3.64 -7.00
CA SER A 262 -3.94 -2.77 -6.32
C SER A 262 -3.19 -3.51 -5.21
N TYR A 263 -3.52 -4.78 -4.96
CA TYR A 263 -3.03 -5.55 -3.80
C TYR A 263 -1.65 -6.19 -4.00
N ASN A 264 -1.30 -6.55 -5.24
CA ASN A 264 -0.03 -7.20 -5.55
C ASN A 264 1.09 -6.16 -5.73
N HIS A 265 2.31 -6.54 -5.38
CA HIS A 265 3.47 -5.65 -5.41
C HIS A 265 4.52 -6.12 -6.41
N TRP A 266 4.58 -7.41 -6.71
CA TRP A 266 5.57 -7.94 -7.63
C TRP A 266 5.12 -9.22 -8.32
N TYR A 267 5.68 -9.47 -9.50
CA TYR A 267 5.55 -10.73 -10.22
C TYR A 267 6.70 -10.91 -11.22
N TRP A 268 6.84 -12.15 -11.70
CA TRP A 268 7.80 -12.50 -12.75
C TRP A 268 7.09 -12.62 -14.10
N GLU A 269 7.67 -12.02 -15.13
CA GLU A 269 7.41 -12.34 -16.54
C GLU A 269 8.69 -12.92 -17.14
N ALA A 270 8.79 -14.24 -17.17
CA ALA A 270 10.05 -14.95 -17.49
C ALA A 270 11.21 -14.47 -16.60
N SER A 271 12.25 -13.85 -17.16
CA SER A 271 13.39 -13.31 -16.42
C SER A 271 13.27 -11.83 -16.06
N LEU A 272 12.09 -11.23 -16.24
CA LEU A 272 11.79 -9.86 -15.87
C LEU A 272 10.98 -9.83 -14.56
N LEU A 273 11.57 -9.23 -13.53
CA LEU A 273 10.89 -8.95 -12.27
C LEU A 273 10.21 -7.59 -12.36
N HIS A 274 8.90 -7.58 -12.20
CA HIS A 274 8.11 -6.37 -12.09
C HIS A 274 7.84 -6.05 -10.63
N ILE A 275 8.05 -4.81 -10.22
CA ILE A 275 7.79 -4.32 -8.87
C ILE A 275 7.01 -3.01 -8.98
N ARG A 276 6.01 -2.85 -8.12
CA ARG A 276 5.37 -1.56 -7.85
C ARG A 276 5.26 -1.33 -6.34
N LEU A 277 5.53 -0.11 -5.90
CA LEU A 277 5.54 0.28 -4.49
C LEU A 277 4.68 1.52 -4.30
N PRO A 278 3.64 1.47 -3.44
CA PRO A 278 2.86 2.65 -3.13
C PRO A 278 3.76 3.76 -2.57
N TRP A 279 3.57 4.99 -3.04
CA TRP A 279 4.35 6.15 -2.58
C TRP A 279 4.35 6.30 -1.05
N ALA A 280 3.19 6.10 -0.43
CA ALA A 280 3.05 6.18 1.03
C ALA A 280 3.79 5.06 1.79
N ARG A 281 4.09 3.91 1.19
CA ARG A 281 4.96 2.87 1.79
C ARG A 281 6.44 3.27 1.76
N LEU A 282 6.80 4.26 0.96
CA LEU A 282 8.14 4.81 0.83
C LEU A 282 8.28 6.16 1.55
N ASN A 283 7.35 6.49 2.45
CA ASN A 283 7.31 7.74 3.22
C ASN A 283 7.28 9.01 2.35
N PHE A 284 6.81 8.92 1.10
CA PHE A 284 6.49 10.11 0.31
C PHE A 284 5.22 10.75 0.88
N SER A 285 5.34 12.02 1.26
CA SER A 285 4.22 12.82 1.79
C SER A 285 3.43 13.50 0.68
N ASP A 286 4.13 13.87 -0.39
CA ASP A 286 3.58 14.41 -1.61
C ASP A 286 4.52 14.08 -2.78
N PRO A 287 4.33 12.95 -3.47
CA PRO A 287 5.13 12.61 -4.64
C PRO A 287 4.93 13.62 -5.78
N SER A 288 3.81 14.35 -5.82
CA SER A 288 3.54 15.37 -6.85
C SER A 288 4.46 16.59 -6.75
N SER A 289 5.01 16.87 -5.56
CA SER A 289 6.03 17.92 -5.34
C SER A 289 7.40 17.37 -4.98
N LEU A 290 7.60 16.05 -5.09
CA LEU A 290 8.83 15.35 -4.69
C LEU A 290 9.14 15.48 -3.19
N MET A 291 8.11 15.45 -2.33
CA MET A 291 8.27 15.59 -0.88
C MET A 291 8.24 14.23 -0.19
N VAL A 292 9.20 14.03 0.72
CA VAL A 292 9.29 12.89 1.63
C VAL A 292 9.28 13.38 3.07
N LEU A 293 8.91 12.50 4.00
CA LEU A 293 9.05 12.78 5.43
C LEU A 293 10.54 12.98 5.78
N ASP A 294 10.86 14.01 6.57
CA ASP A 294 12.17 14.18 7.20
C ASP A 294 11.99 14.98 8.50
N ASP A 295 11.55 14.28 9.55
CA ASP A 295 11.27 14.89 10.85
C ASP A 295 12.05 14.22 11.99
N ASN A 296 12.96 14.99 12.58
CA ASN A 296 13.77 14.62 13.73
C ASN A 296 13.38 15.35 15.03
N SER A 297 12.24 16.05 15.03
CA SER A 297 11.76 16.83 16.18
C SER A 297 11.25 15.96 17.33
N GLY A 298 10.99 14.67 17.08
CA GLY A 298 10.41 13.76 18.07
C GLY A 298 8.92 14.00 18.29
N ALA A 299 8.17 14.37 17.23
CA ALA A 299 6.73 14.58 17.29
C ALA A 299 6.02 13.41 17.99
N GLU A 300 5.42 13.69 19.15
CA GLU A 300 4.74 12.69 19.98
C GLU A 300 3.30 12.44 19.50
N GLU A 301 2.69 13.45 18.86
CA GLU A 301 1.34 13.38 18.31
C GLU A 301 1.36 13.52 16.79
N LEU A 302 0.65 12.63 16.10
CA LEU A 302 0.48 12.66 14.66
C LEU A 302 -0.73 13.52 14.31
N VAL A 303 -0.46 14.77 13.95
CA VAL A 303 -1.48 15.71 13.53
C VAL A 303 -1.15 16.20 12.12
N ARG A 304 -2.21 16.46 11.34
CA ARG A 304 -2.12 17.01 9.99
C ARG A 304 -1.18 18.21 9.90
N ASP A 305 -0.33 18.21 8.87
CA ASP A 305 0.62 19.29 8.53
C ASP A 305 1.63 19.65 9.63
N GLN A 306 1.88 18.76 10.60
CA GLN A 306 2.86 19.03 11.65
C GLN A 306 4.23 18.40 11.41
N LEU A 307 4.28 17.24 10.73
CA LEU A 307 5.56 16.63 10.42
C LEU A 307 6.33 17.48 9.40
N LYS A 308 7.65 17.49 9.55
CA LYS A 308 8.55 18.12 8.59
C LYS A 308 8.78 17.20 7.40
N THR A 309 8.90 17.82 6.24
CA THR A 309 9.20 17.16 4.97
C THR A 309 10.39 17.83 4.31
N THR A 310 11.07 17.08 3.46
CA THR A 310 12.13 17.60 2.60
C THR A 310 11.90 17.16 1.16
N ARG A 311 12.50 17.89 0.23
CA ARG A 311 12.43 17.54 -1.19
C ARG A 311 13.47 16.47 -1.50
N THR A 312 13.07 15.39 -2.17
CA THR A 312 14.00 14.34 -2.59
C THR A 312 14.98 14.82 -3.68
N GLU A 313 16.22 14.32 -3.64
CA GLU A 313 17.20 14.42 -4.73
C GLU A 313 16.97 13.39 -5.86
N GLY A 314 15.84 12.69 -5.81
CA GLY A 314 15.46 11.57 -6.66
C GLY A 314 15.74 10.21 -6.01
N ILE A 315 15.34 9.14 -6.67
CA ILE A 315 15.45 7.78 -6.14
C ILE A 315 16.56 7.03 -6.86
N VAL A 316 17.52 6.47 -6.12
CA VAL A 316 18.51 5.54 -6.66
C VAL A 316 18.11 4.12 -6.29
N VAL A 317 18.01 3.26 -7.31
CA VAL A 317 17.70 1.84 -7.13
C VAL A 317 18.98 1.05 -7.32
N SER A 318 19.30 0.19 -6.37
CA SER A 318 20.46 -0.70 -6.42
C SER A 318 20.02 -2.14 -6.24
N ALA A 319 20.17 -2.97 -7.28
CA ALA A 319 19.89 -4.40 -7.22
C ALA A 319 21.19 -5.16 -6.95
N LEU A 320 21.25 -5.83 -5.80
CA LEU A 320 22.32 -6.70 -5.38
C LEU A 320 21.87 -8.15 -5.49
N TYR A 321 22.60 -8.92 -6.29
CA TYR A 321 22.39 -10.34 -6.48
C TYR A 321 23.55 -11.10 -5.86
N CYS A 322 23.27 -12.04 -4.98
CA CYS A 322 24.27 -12.74 -4.19
C CYS A 322 24.00 -14.23 -4.03
N ASP A 323 25.06 -14.98 -3.74
CA ASP A 323 24.97 -16.37 -3.31
C ASP A 323 24.48 -16.41 -1.85
N ALA A 324 23.44 -17.21 -1.59
CA ALA A 324 22.79 -17.29 -0.29
C ALA A 324 23.63 -18.04 0.75
N ALA A 325 24.45 -19.01 0.33
CA ALA A 325 25.26 -19.82 1.24
C ALA A 325 26.54 -19.09 1.66
N GLU A 326 27.24 -18.49 0.70
CA GLU A 326 28.52 -17.82 0.91
C GLU A 326 28.36 -16.34 1.28
N GLN A 327 27.15 -15.77 1.13
CA GLN A 327 26.88 -14.34 1.35
C GLN A 327 27.81 -13.44 0.51
N GLN A 328 28.16 -13.91 -0.69
CA GLN A 328 29.05 -13.23 -1.61
C GLN A 328 28.28 -12.57 -2.75
N LYS A 329 28.71 -11.38 -3.16
CA LYS A 329 28.16 -10.68 -4.31
C LYS A 329 28.46 -11.44 -5.60
N ILE A 330 27.41 -11.74 -6.35
CA ILE A 330 27.48 -12.21 -7.74
C ILE A 330 27.48 -11.00 -8.67
N ASP A 331 26.51 -10.09 -8.49
CA ASP A 331 26.35 -8.90 -9.32
C ASP A 331 25.74 -7.74 -8.52
N LEU A 332 26.06 -6.51 -8.91
CA LEU A 332 25.47 -5.29 -8.35
C LEU A 332 25.30 -4.28 -9.49
N LEU A 333 24.06 -3.88 -9.73
CA LEU A 333 23.74 -2.84 -10.69
C LEU A 333 22.93 -1.74 -10.00
N SER A 334 23.29 -0.49 -10.28
CA SER A 334 22.63 0.67 -9.69
C SER A 334 22.29 1.70 -10.74
N THR A 335 21.17 2.38 -10.53
CA THR A 335 20.72 3.44 -11.42
C THR A 335 21.39 4.78 -11.09
N SER A 336 21.33 5.73 -12.02
CA SER A 336 21.37 7.14 -11.63
C SER A 336 20.10 7.51 -10.86
N ALA A 337 20.10 8.67 -10.19
CA ALA A 337 18.91 9.16 -9.50
C ALA A 337 17.73 9.37 -10.47
N TYR A 338 16.62 8.69 -10.21
CA TYR A 338 15.36 8.91 -10.88
C TYR A 338 14.68 10.15 -10.32
N ASN A 339 14.51 11.16 -11.16
CA ASN A 339 13.79 12.40 -10.86
C ASN A 339 12.65 12.55 -11.86
N TRP A 340 11.58 13.21 -11.42
CA TRP A 340 10.41 13.49 -12.25
C TRP A 340 9.98 14.94 -12.13
N GLN A 341 9.17 15.39 -13.08
CA GLN A 341 8.56 16.72 -13.00
C GLN A 341 7.43 16.75 -11.98
N PRO A 342 7.30 17.84 -11.19
CA PRO A 342 6.12 18.03 -10.37
C PRO A 342 4.84 18.04 -11.21
N TRP A 343 3.73 17.62 -10.63
CA TRP A 343 2.44 17.64 -11.31
C TRP A 343 1.33 18.27 -10.45
N GLU A 344 0.35 18.85 -11.12
CA GLU A 344 -0.87 19.44 -10.53
C GLU A 344 -2.15 18.80 -11.09
N VAL A 345 -2.00 17.88 -12.05
CA VAL A 345 -3.09 17.19 -12.72
C VAL A 345 -2.67 15.75 -12.93
N THR A 346 -3.55 14.82 -12.57
CA THR A 346 -3.34 13.39 -12.74
C THR A 346 -4.14 12.87 -13.92
N ALA A 347 -3.46 12.09 -14.77
CA ALA A 347 -4.13 11.30 -15.78
C ALA A 347 -4.59 9.98 -15.15
N TYR A 348 -5.82 9.58 -15.42
CA TYR A 348 -6.40 8.33 -14.94
C TYR A 348 -7.34 7.74 -15.97
N ARG A 349 -7.61 6.43 -15.83
CA ARG A 349 -8.63 5.71 -16.57
C ARG A 349 -9.62 5.07 -15.62
N GLU A 350 -10.87 5.01 -16.06
CA GLU A 350 -11.94 4.32 -15.34
C GLU A 350 -11.90 2.81 -15.60
N ARG A 351 -12.08 2.01 -14.54
CA ARG A 351 -12.26 0.55 -14.65
C ARG A 351 -13.26 0.05 -13.62
N LEU A 352 -14.23 -0.75 -14.06
CA LEU A 352 -15.09 -1.49 -13.14
C LEU A 352 -14.30 -2.59 -12.42
N LYS A 353 -14.45 -2.63 -11.09
CA LYS A 353 -13.81 -3.63 -10.23
C LYS A 353 -14.47 -4.99 -10.37
N GLN A 354 -13.76 -6.06 -9.98
CA GLN A 354 -14.34 -7.41 -9.94
C GLN A 354 -15.59 -7.46 -9.05
N SER A 355 -15.61 -6.68 -7.96
CA SER A 355 -16.78 -6.51 -7.09
C SER A 355 -18.02 -6.04 -7.84
N TYR A 356 -17.88 -5.14 -8.82
CA TYR A 356 -19.01 -4.71 -9.65
C TYR A 356 -19.64 -5.87 -10.41
N TYR A 357 -18.84 -6.71 -11.06
CA TYR A 357 -19.34 -7.82 -11.86
C TYR A 357 -20.02 -8.89 -11.01
N ILE A 358 -19.48 -9.17 -9.82
CA ILE A 358 -20.10 -10.06 -8.83
C ILE A 358 -21.49 -9.54 -8.42
N LEU A 359 -21.62 -8.23 -8.18
CA LEU A 359 -22.89 -7.62 -7.81
C LEU A 359 -23.87 -7.56 -8.97
N GLN A 360 -23.37 -7.33 -10.18
CA GLN A 360 -24.20 -7.36 -11.40
C GLN A 360 -24.86 -8.73 -11.58
N GLU A 361 -24.18 -9.82 -11.22
CA GLU A 361 -24.76 -11.17 -11.28
C GLU A 361 -25.87 -11.36 -10.23
N LEU A 362 -25.69 -10.86 -9.00
CA LEU A 362 -26.71 -10.93 -7.95
C LEU A 362 -27.98 -10.13 -8.30
N LEU A 363 -27.82 -8.98 -8.97
CA LEU A 363 -28.90 -8.02 -9.22
C LEU A 363 -29.65 -8.22 -10.54
N ARG A 364 -29.26 -9.22 -11.35
CA ARG A 364 -29.97 -9.63 -12.56
C ARG A 364 -31.12 -10.57 -12.22
#